data_AF-A0A534LJZ6-F1
#
_entry.id   AF-A0A534LJZ6-F1
#
_cell.length_a   1.000
_cell.length_b   1.000
_cell.length_c   1.000
_cell.angle_alpha   90.00
_cell.angle_beta   90.00
_cell.angle_gamma   90.00
#
_symmetry.space_group_name_H-M   'P 1'
#
loop_
_entity.id
_entity.type
_entity.pdbx_description
1 polymer ?
#
loop_
_entity_poly.entity_id
_entity_poly.type
_entity_poly.pdbx_seq_one_letter_code
_entity_poly.pdbx_strand_id
1 'polypeptide(L)'
;MVSRFGPKDFAACGRCGSGQVHPKLLVMGPIAGIDSDSRTFVCRACGHEGLPIFFDTPDARAQFEREKKGLWAAEPSAAKKGVLTIPILPIQTDPLIALRILEHLPVRVATVTGVRWEDGQLNPTAYRASFQEYWDAIGGPRYNAARVFLLDLSGINRANPNFEVTRHLVKRCDVWLDSGGREPEEVMDGYMLDVERVVAGTKTLASIDAFAGLYALSTDVLPCIDWDGKVVWRGGREGPTDLREAVNRLRSIGFPSVCVVDLRRLGTELGPDPLLLETLQGLDLELYIGGGLQESDVIRLGEGGFAGGLVDPYTPVIRDLLAKAPKAPTTTEASAPTPAPRTTPAPGSVPSSGGVHVRP
;
A
#
# COMPACT_ATOMS: atom_id res chain seq x y z
N MET A 1 -28.06 2.43 -31.78
CA MET A 1 -27.78 3.79 -31.27
C MET A 1 -26.53 3.72 -30.41
N VAL A 2 -25.42 4.31 -30.87
CA VAL A 2 -24.17 4.38 -30.10
C VAL A 2 -24.34 5.46 -29.03
N SER A 3 -24.25 5.07 -27.76
CA SER A 3 -24.36 5.98 -26.61
C SER A 3 -23.33 7.09 -26.72
N ARG A 4 -23.77 8.36 -26.69
CA ARG A 4 -22.93 9.57 -26.72
C ARG A 4 -22.08 9.78 -25.45
N PHE A 5 -22.17 8.89 -24.47
CA PHE A 5 -21.51 9.00 -23.16
C PHE A 5 -20.79 7.69 -22.81
N GLY A 6 -19.71 7.40 -23.52
CA GLY A 6 -18.77 6.31 -23.24
C GLY A 6 -17.33 6.77 -23.51
N PRO A 7 -16.32 6.08 -22.96
CA PRO A 7 -14.93 6.36 -23.31
C PRO A 7 -14.74 6.21 -24.83
N LYS A 8 -13.95 7.11 -25.43
CA LYS A 8 -13.66 7.07 -26.88
C LYS A 8 -12.67 5.96 -27.25
N ASP A 9 -11.94 5.47 -26.26
CA ASP A 9 -10.90 4.45 -26.37
C ASP A 9 -11.46 3.03 -26.13
N PHE A 10 -10.68 2.01 -26.48
CA PHE A 10 -11.05 0.61 -26.26
C PHE A 10 -11.00 0.31 -24.75
N ALA A 11 -12.14 0.30 -24.07
CA ALA A 11 -12.22 0.12 -22.63
C ALA A 11 -12.98 -1.16 -22.24
N ALA A 12 -12.61 -1.78 -21.11
CA ALA A 12 -13.31 -2.92 -20.53
C ALA A 12 -13.48 -2.80 -19.01
N CYS A 13 -14.51 -3.43 -18.47
CA CYS A 13 -14.70 -3.61 -17.04
C CYS A 13 -13.62 -4.54 -16.48
N GLY A 14 -12.87 -4.09 -15.46
CA GLY A 14 -11.83 -4.92 -14.82
C GLY A 14 -12.38 -6.21 -14.17
N ARG A 15 -13.66 -6.21 -13.77
CA ARG A 15 -14.32 -7.36 -13.15
C ARG A 15 -14.73 -8.43 -14.17
N CYS A 16 -15.59 -8.07 -15.13
CA CYS A 16 -16.20 -9.06 -16.05
C CYS A 16 -15.70 -8.98 -17.49
N GLY A 17 -14.75 -8.10 -17.81
CA GLY A 17 -14.22 -7.92 -19.17
C GLY A 17 -15.17 -7.24 -20.16
N SER A 18 -16.40 -6.90 -19.76
CA SER A 18 -17.37 -6.28 -20.67
C SER A 18 -16.93 -4.87 -21.10
N GLY A 19 -17.07 -4.56 -22.40
CA GLY A 19 -16.89 -3.20 -22.92
C GLY A 19 -18.04 -2.23 -22.59
N GLN A 20 -19.08 -2.67 -21.89
CA GLN A 20 -20.26 -1.85 -21.59
C GLN A 20 -20.06 -0.98 -20.33
N VAL A 21 -19.01 -0.15 -20.34
CA VAL A 21 -18.67 0.76 -19.25
C VAL A 21 -19.10 2.19 -19.59
N HIS A 22 -19.75 2.86 -18.63
CA HIS A 22 -20.21 4.24 -18.80
C HIS A 22 -19.86 5.07 -17.58
N PRO A 23 -19.51 6.36 -17.74
CA PRO A 23 -19.26 7.23 -16.59
C PRO A 23 -20.51 7.29 -15.70
N LYS A 24 -20.31 7.19 -14.39
CA LYS A 24 -21.37 7.34 -13.40
C LYS A 24 -21.82 8.79 -13.38
N LEU A 25 -23.02 9.05 -13.88
CA LEU A 25 -23.65 10.38 -13.80
C LEU A 25 -24.25 10.56 -12.40
N LEU A 26 -23.68 11.46 -11.62
CA LEU A 26 -24.25 11.89 -10.34
C LEU A 26 -25.39 12.88 -10.60
N VAL A 27 -26.57 12.62 -10.04
CA VAL A 27 -27.80 13.42 -10.24
C VAL A 27 -27.70 14.84 -9.65
N MET A 28 -26.62 15.17 -8.93
CA MET A 28 -26.41 16.49 -8.33
C MET A 28 -25.23 17.28 -8.93
N GLY A 29 -24.63 16.81 -10.03
CA GLY A 29 -23.42 17.43 -10.59
C GLY A 29 -22.19 17.26 -9.68
N PRO A 30 -20.98 17.59 -10.17
CA PRO A 30 -19.75 17.42 -9.41
C PRO A 30 -19.69 18.37 -8.20
N ILE A 31 -19.42 17.83 -7.02
CA ILE A 31 -19.18 18.61 -5.80
C ILE A 31 -17.69 18.95 -5.73
N ALA A 32 -17.35 20.24 -5.85
CA ALA A 32 -15.96 20.71 -5.74
C ALA A 32 -15.35 20.31 -4.38
N GLY A 33 -14.22 19.61 -4.40
CA GLY A 33 -13.51 19.12 -3.21
C GLY A 33 -13.78 17.65 -2.83
N ILE A 34 -14.79 17.01 -3.42
CA ILE A 34 -15.05 15.55 -3.31
C ILE A 34 -14.86 14.87 -4.66
N ASP A 35 -15.26 15.53 -5.74
CA ASP A 35 -15.35 14.94 -7.09
C ASP A 35 -14.27 15.41 -8.08
N SER A 36 -13.19 16.04 -7.62
CA SER A 36 -12.21 16.62 -8.57
C SER A 36 -11.45 15.58 -9.40
N ASP A 37 -11.43 14.30 -9.01
CA ASP A 37 -10.73 13.22 -9.76
C ASP A 37 -11.53 11.92 -9.93
N SER A 38 -12.79 11.86 -9.49
CA SER A 38 -13.60 10.63 -9.44
C SER A 38 -14.29 10.33 -10.78
N ARG A 39 -13.52 10.06 -11.85
CA ARG A 39 -14.07 9.49 -13.11
C ARG A 39 -14.49 8.03 -12.92
N THR A 40 -15.45 7.77 -12.05
CA THR A 40 -15.97 6.43 -11.75
C THR A 40 -16.86 5.96 -12.90
N PHE A 41 -16.65 4.74 -13.39
CA PHE A 41 -17.49 4.12 -14.44
C PHE A 41 -18.33 3.01 -13.84
N VAL A 42 -19.52 2.78 -14.39
CA VAL A 42 -20.41 1.66 -14.08
C VAL A 42 -20.44 0.71 -15.26
N CYS A 43 -20.19 -0.57 -15.01
CA CYS A 43 -20.37 -1.63 -15.99
C CYS A 43 -21.85 -2.05 -16.06
N ARG A 44 -22.49 -1.93 -17.22
CA ARG A 44 -23.88 -2.40 -17.40
C ARG A 44 -24.04 -3.91 -17.33
N ALA A 45 -23.00 -4.67 -17.66
CA ALA A 45 -23.08 -6.13 -17.69
C ALA A 45 -23.02 -6.76 -16.29
N CYS A 46 -22.31 -6.17 -15.33
CA CYS A 46 -22.14 -6.75 -13.99
C CYS A 46 -22.41 -5.79 -12.83
N GLY A 47 -22.77 -4.53 -13.10
CA GLY A 47 -23.05 -3.51 -12.10
C GLY A 47 -21.82 -2.99 -11.35
N HIS A 48 -20.61 -3.47 -11.66
CA HIS A 48 -19.39 -3.03 -10.98
C HIS A 48 -19.09 -1.55 -11.25
N GLU A 49 -18.76 -0.82 -10.18
CA GLU A 49 -18.34 0.57 -10.21
C GLU A 49 -16.83 0.68 -9.99
N GLY A 50 -16.11 1.33 -10.90
CA GLY A 50 -14.66 1.45 -10.83
C GLY A 50 -14.07 2.11 -12.08
N LEU A 51 -12.74 2.20 -12.13
CA LEU A 51 -12.04 2.66 -13.35
C LEU A 51 -12.02 1.52 -14.38
N PRO A 52 -12.28 1.81 -15.66
CA PRO A 52 -12.17 0.81 -16.72
C PRO A 52 -10.70 0.60 -17.10
N ILE A 53 -10.39 -0.60 -17.60
CA ILE A 53 -9.10 -0.91 -18.20
C ILE A 53 -9.12 -0.42 -19.64
N PHE A 54 -8.11 0.34 -20.04
CA PHE A 54 -7.95 0.86 -21.39
C PHE A 54 -6.96 0.02 -22.18
N PHE A 55 -7.23 -0.13 -23.48
CA PHE A 55 -6.42 -0.87 -24.43
C PHE A 55 -6.10 0.02 -25.63
N ASP A 56 -4.92 -0.17 -26.21
CA ASP A 56 -4.51 0.55 -27.42
C ASP A 56 -5.19 0.03 -28.69
N THR A 57 -5.70 -1.21 -28.66
CA THR A 57 -6.31 -1.88 -29.82
C THR A 57 -7.64 -2.57 -29.48
N PRO A 58 -8.56 -2.69 -30.45
CA PRO A 58 -9.83 -3.40 -30.25
C PRO A 58 -9.62 -4.89 -30.03
N ASP A 59 -8.56 -5.46 -30.61
CA ASP A 59 -8.24 -6.89 -30.52
C ASP A 59 -7.76 -7.27 -29.12
N ALA A 60 -6.92 -6.44 -28.49
CA ALA A 60 -6.48 -6.64 -27.10
C ALA A 60 -7.66 -6.56 -26.12
N ARG A 61 -8.57 -5.59 -26.31
CA ARG A 61 -9.81 -5.49 -25.52
C ARG A 61 -10.69 -6.73 -25.70
N ALA A 62 -10.85 -7.21 -26.94
CA ALA A 62 -11.67 -8.37 -27.23
C ALA A 62 -11.04 -9.67 -26.70
N GLN A 63 -9.71 -9.78 -26.68
CA GLN A 63 -9.00 -10.89 -26.05
C GLN A 63 -9.24 -10.93 -24.55
N PHE A 64 -9.06 -9.79 -23.86
CA PHE A 64 -9.33 -9.66 -22.43
C PHE A 64 -10.79 -10.02 -22.08
N GLU A 65 -11.75 -9.59 -22.90
CA GLU A 65 -13.16 -9.94 -22.73
C GLU A 65 -13.41 -11.46 -22.89
N ARG A 66 -12.71 -12.13 -23.82
CA ARG A 66 -12.81 -13.58 -24.03
C ARG A 66 -12.19 -14.37 -22.87
N GLU A 67 -11.03 -13.95 -22.38
CA GLU A 67 -10.34 -14.54 -21.23
C GLU A 67 -11.22 -14.47 -19.97
N LYS A 68 -11.83 -13.31 -19.69
CA LYS A 68 -12.74 -13.13 -18.56
C LYS A 68 -14.05 -13.93 -18.66
N LYS A 69 -14.50 -14.27 -19.88
CA LYS A 69 -15.74 -15.03 -20.12
C LYS A 69 -15.54 -16.55 -20.21
N GLY A 70 -14.31 -17.04 -20.12
CA GLY A 70 -14.01 -18.49 -20.12
C GLY A 70 -14.44 -19.22 -21.41
N LEU A 71 -14.54 -18.52 -22.55
CA LEU A 71 -15.05 -19.06 -23.81
C LEU A 71 -14.04 -19.92 -24.60
N TRP A 72 -12.84 -20.13 -24.06
CA TRP A 72 -11.91 -21.18 -24.48
C TRP A 72 -11.68 -22.10 -23.28
N ALA A 73 -11.71 -23.41 -23.51
CA ALA A 73 -11.09 -24.33 -22.58
C ALA A 73 -9.64 -23.86 -22.43
N ALA A 74 -9.21 -23.63 -21.19
CA ALA A 74 -7.82 -23.31 -20.91
C ALA A 74 -6.96 -24.31 -21.68
N GLU A 75 -6.11 -23.82 -22.58
CA GLU A 75 -4.98 -24.62 -23.03
C GLU A 75 -4.35 -25.21 -21.77
N PRO A 76 -4.00 -26.51 -21.73
CA PRO A 76 -3.44 -27.10 -20.53
C PRO A 76 -2.20 -26.29 -20.17
N SER A 77 -2.40 -25.43 -19.17
CA SER A 77 -1.39 -24.51 -18.69
C SER A 77 -0.39 -25.35 -17.91
N ALA A 78 0.52 -25.96 -18.64
CA ALA A 78 1.91 -26.00 -18.24
C ALA A 78 2.55 -24.61 -18.42
N ALA A 79 1.80 -23.50 -18.25
CA ALA A 79 2.39 -22.22 -18.02
C ALA A 79 3.10 -22.34 -16.67
N LYS A 80 4.43 -22.35 -16.72
CA LYS A 80 5.25 -22.05 -15.54
C LYS A 80 4.60 -20.84 -14.87
N LYS A 81 4.13 -20.99 -13.63
CA LYS A 81 3.61 -19.86 -12.83
C LYS A 81 4.63 -18.73 -12.96
N GLY A 82 4.23 -17.63 -13.60
CA GLY A 82 5.10 -16.47 -13.74
C GLY A 82 5.51 -15.98 -12.37
N VAL A 83 6.78 -15.60 -12.23
CA VAL A 83 7.37 -15.25 -10.95
C VAL A 83 6.87 -13.86 -10.59
N LEU A 84 6.27 -13.72 -9.40
CA LEU A 84 5.62 -12.49 -9.02
C LEU A 84 6.63 -11.45 -8.52
N THR A 85 6.60 -10.26 -9.11
CA THR A 85 7.34 -9.09 -8.63
C THR A 85 6.39 -8.20 -7.84
N ILE A 86 6.57 -8.10 -6.52
CA ILE A 86 5.65 -7.40 -5.63
C ILE A 86 6.42 -6.31 -4.87
N PRO A 87 6.21 -5.01 -5.15
CA PRO A 87 6.84 -3.95 -4.39
C PRO A 87 6.32 -3.92 -2.94
N ILE A 88 7.24 -3.79 -1.99
CA ILE A 88 6.95 -3.50 -0.59
C ILE A 88 6.56 -2.03 -0.48
N LEU A 89 5.49 -1.74 0.25
CA LEU A 89 4.94 -0.40 0.40
C LEU A 89 4.74 -0.08 1.90
N PRO A 90 5.79 0.41 2.59
CA PRO A 90 5.71 0.76 4.00
C PRO A 90 4.96 2.08 4.18
N ILE A 91 3.82 2.02 4.87
CA ILE A 91 3.01 3.17 5.20
C ILE A 91 3.33 3.63 6.61
N GLN A 92 3.70 4.89 6.70
CA GLN A 92 3.73 5.63 7.95
C GLN A 92 2.57 6.63 7.96
N THR A 93 1.71 6.52 8.98
CA THR A 93 0.65 7.50 9.22
C THR A 93 1.02 8.40 10.37
N ASP A 94 1.30 9.66 10.06
CA ASP A 94 1.61 10.69 11.04
C ASP A 94 0.46 11.70 11.17
N PRO A 95 0.26 12.31 12.35
CA PRO A 95 -0.63 13.46 12.49
C PRO A 95 -0.16 14.62 11.60
N LEU A 96 -1.06 15.27 10.86
CA LEU A 96 -0.73 16.44 10.02
C LEU A 96 -0.16 17.60 10.85
N ILE A 97 -0.52 17.70 12.14
CA ILE A 97 -0.05 18.74 13.06
C ILE A 97 0.53 18.06 14.31
N ALA A 98 1.85 18.13 14.48
CA ALA A 98 2.57 17.60 15.64
C ALA A 98 2.50 18.55 16.85
N LEU A 99 1.29 18.90 17.30
CA LEU A 99 1.06 19.59 18.57
C LEU A 99 0.43 18.59 19.54
N ARG A 100 1.08 18.35 20.70
CA ARG A 100 0.60 17.41 21.74
C ARG A 100 -0.84 17.67 22.23
N ILE A 101 -1.40 18.84 21.94
CA ILE A 101 -2.75 19.26 22.33
C ILE A 101 -3.79 18.98 21.23
N LEU A 102 -3.34 18.65 20.02
CA LEU A 102 -4.15 18.51 18.80
C LEU A 102 -4.06 17.08 18.20
N GLU A 103 -3.66 16.10 19.00
CA GLU A 103 -3.66 14.66 18.64
C GLU A 103 -5.06 14.14 18.23
N HIS A 104 -6.11 14.90 18.54
CA HIS A 104 -7.50 14.62 18.18
C HIS A 104 -7.96 15.25 16.84
N LEU A 105 -7.08 15.92 16.08
CA LEU A 105 -7.44 16.36 14.73
C LEU A 105 -7.45 15.16 13.76
N PRO A 106 -8.54 14.96 13.00
CA PRO A 106 -8.74 13.76 12.17
C PRO A 106 -7.85 13.70 10.92
N VAL A 107 -7.02 14.72 10.67
CA VAL A 107 -6.21 14.78 9.45
C VAL A 107 -4.87 14.10 9.71
N ARG A 108 -4.73 12.87 9.22
CA ARG A 108 -3.46 12.13 9.18
C ARG A 108 -2.95 12.08 7.76
N VAL A 109 -1.64 12.22 7.59
CA VAL A 109 -0.99 12.04 6.29
C VAL A 109 -0.40 10.64 6.23
N ALA A 110 -0.73 9.91 5.15
CA ALA A 110 -0.03 8.69 4.80
C ALA A 110 1.20 9.04 3.96
N THR A 111 2.36 8.62 4.43
CA THR A 111 3.60 8.69 3.65
C THR A 111 4.11 7.28 3.39
N VAL A 112 4.63 7.07 2.18
CA VAL A 112 5.42 5.88 1.89
C VAL A 112 6.85 6.20 2.25
N THR A 113 7.51 5.31 2.98
CA THR A 113 8.90 5.49 3.41
C THR A 113 9.74 4.27 3.05
N GLY A 114 11.04 4.47 2.86
CA GLY A 114 11.96 3.33 2.87
C GLY A 114 12.04 2.77 4.28
N VAL A 115 12.34 1.49 4.44
CA VAL A 115 12.33 0.84 5.75
C VAL A 115 13.59 -0.01 5.93
N ARG A 116 14.08 -0.08 7.17
CA ARG A 116 15.18 -0.95 7.60
C ARG A 116 14.83 -1.63 8.91
N TRP A 117 15.47 -2.76 9.17
CA TRP A 117 15.39 -3.41 10.46
C TRP A 117 16.52 -2.92 11.36
N GLU A 118 16.17 -2.20 12.42
CA GLU A 118 17.10 -1.65 13.40
C GLU A 118 16.46 -1.71 14.79
N ASP A 119 17.24 -1.99 15.84
CA ASP A 119 16.77 -2.05 17.23
C ASP A 119 15.53 -2.93 17.47
N GLY A 120 15.39 -4.01 16.70
CA GLY A 120 14.27 -4.96 16.82
C GLY A 120 12.94 -4.43 16.27
N GLN A 121 12.96 -3.40 15.44
CA GLN A 121 11.77 -2.78 14.83
C GLN A 121 12.03 -2.37 13.37
N LEU A 122 10.94 -2.11 12.65
CA LEU A 122 11.00 -1.56 11.30
C LEU A 122 11.12 -0.03 11.36
N ASN A 123 12.32 0.48 11.13
CA ASN A 123 12.61 1.91 11.18
C ASN A 123 12.50 2.57 9.79
N PRO A 124 11.77 3.70 9.68
CA PRO A 124 11.77 4.53 8.48
C PRO A 124 13.16 5.05 8.13
N THR A 125 13.45 5.13 6.84
CA THR A 125 14.67 5.76 6.30
C THR A 125 14.41 7.21 5.89
N ALA A 126 15.43 7.89 5.37
CA ALA A 126 15.29 9.23 4.80
C ALA A 126 14.42 9.26 3.51
N TYR A 127 14.22 8.13 2.85
CA TYR A 127 13.37 8.05 1.66
C TYR A 127 11.90 8.20 2.06
N ARG A 128 11.22 9.14 1.40
CA ARG A 128 9.80 9.44 1.61
C ARG A 128 9.14 9.96 0.35
N ALA A 129 7.89 9.60 0.16
CA ALA A 129 7.00 10.14 -0.86
C ALA A 129 5.57 10.19 -0.31
N SER A 130 4.72 11.05 -0.87
CA SER A 130 3.29 10.91 -0.59
C SER A 130 2.79 9.57 -1.15
N PHE A 131 1.73 9.03 -0.57
CA PHE A 131 1.12 7.81 -1.10
C PHE A 131 0.76 7.95 -2.58
N GLN A 132 0.21 9.09 -2.98
CA GLN A 132 -0.21 9.33 -4.36
C GLN A 132 0.98 9.31 -5.33
N GLU A 133 2.06 10.04 -5.04
CA GLU A 133 3.27 10.06 -5.89
C GLU A 133 3.87 8.66 -6.03
N TYR A 134 3.97 7.93 -4.92
CA TYR A 134 4.51 6.58 -4.92
C TYR A 134 3.61 5.62 -5.70
N TRP A 135 2.31 5.71 -5.49
CA TRP A 135 1.31 4.93 -6.22
C TRP A 135 1.39 5.17 -7.73
N ASP A 136 1.49 6.43 -8.16
CA ASP A 136 1.57 6.77 -9.58
C ASP A 136 2.88 6.26 -10.20
N ALA A 137 3.96 6.20 -9.43
CA ALA A 137 5.22 5.62 -9.86
C ALA A 137 5.09 4.10 -10.11
N ILE A 138 4.59 3.33 -9.13
CA ILE A 138 4.53 1.87 -9.24
C ILE A 138 3.32 1.37 -10.05
N GLY A 139 2.21 2.10 -10.06
CA GLY A 139 1.00 1.77 -10.82
C GLY A 139 1.02 2.31 -12.25
N GLY A 140 1.95 3.21 -12.58
CA GLY A 140 2.10 3.77 -13.92
C GLY A 140 2.53 2.72 -14.96
N PRO A 141 2.37 2.99 -16.26
CA PRO A 141 2.58 2.02 -17.33
C PRO A 141 4.02 1.49 -17.45
N ARG A 142 4.98 2.17 -16.80
CA ARG A 142 6.39 1.76 -16.78
C ARG A 142 6.71 0.67 -15.77
N TYR A 143 5.94 0.59 -14.68
CA TYR A 143 6.15 -0.40 -13.61
C TYR A 143 4.97 -1.37 -13.54
N ASN A 144 3.74 -0.84 -13.56
CA ASN A 144 2.50 -1.58 -13.68
C ASN A 144 2.34 -2.68 -12.60
N ALA A 145 2.58 -2.31 -11.34
CA ALA A 145 2.38 -3.18 -10.19
C ALA A 145 0.90 -3.58 -10.10
N ALA A 146 0.59 -4.85 -10.35
CA ALA A 146 -0.75 -5.40 -10.14
C ALA A 146 -1.07 -5.60 -8.66
N ARG A 147 -0.03 -5.83 -7.85
CA ARG A 147 -0.10 -6.18 -6.43
C ARG A 147 0.97 -5.45 -5.64
N VAL A 148 0.68 -5.13 -4.38
CA VAL A 148 1.65 -4.57 -3.43
C VAL A 148 1.67 -5.31 -2.10
N PHE A 149 2.82 -5.31 -1.43
CA PHE A 149 2.98 -5.81 -0.07
C PHE A 149 3.00 -4.62 0.90
N LEU A 150 1.84 -4.27 1.45
CA LEU A 150 1.64 -3.08 2.27
C LEU A 150 2.00 -3.39 3.73
N LEU A 151 2.90 -2.59 4.30
CA LEU A 151 3.30 -2.67 5.71
C LEU A 151 2.73 -1.48 6.46
N ASP A 152 1.82 -1.68 7.41
CA ASP A 152 1.40 -0.63 8.35
C ASP A 152 2.44 -0.53 9.47
N LEU A 153 3.36 0.44 9.36
CA LEU A 153 4.44 0.60 10.34
C LEU A 153 3.91 1.00 11.73
N SER A 154 2.75 1.65 11.82
CA SER A 154 2.15 1.99 13.12
C SER A 154 1.54 0.76 13.78
N GLY A 155 0.90 -0.10 12.99
CA GLY A 155 0.46 -1.42 13.42
C GLY A 155 1.63 -2.29 13.88
N ILE A 156 2.62 -2.50 13.02
CA ILE A 156 3.76 -3.39 13.28
C ILE A 156 4.58 -2.95 14.49
N ASN A 157 4.98 -1.68 14.56
CA ASN A 157 5.87 -1.22 15.63
C ASN A 157 5.14 -0.89 16.94
N ARG A 158 3.86 -0.47 16.87
CA ARG A 158 3.15 0.10 18.03
C ARG A 158 1.83 -0.61 18.40
N ALA A 159 1.38 -1.59 17.61
CA ALA A 159 0.00 -2.11 17.61
C ALA A 159 -1.04 -1.01 17.64
N ASN A 160 -0.88 -0.07 16.72
CA ASN A 160 -1.87 0.95 16.47
C ASN A 160 -2.10 1.05 14.95
N PRO A 161 -2.64 0.00 14.32
CA PRO A 161 -2.91 0.02 12.89
C PRO A 161 -3.93 1.10 12.58
N ASN A 162 -3.74 1.80 11.46
CA ASN A 162 -4.60 2.91 11.07
C ASN A 162 -5.54 2.48 9.95
N PHE A 163 -6.53 1.65 10.30
CA PHE A 163 -7.48 1.09 9.34
C PHE A 163 -8.29 2.14 8.58
N GLU A 164 -8.56 3.32 9.17
CA GLU A 164 -9.25 4.39 8.47
C GLU A 164 -8.44 4.90 7.27
N VAL A 165 -7.15 5.19 7.48
CA VAL A 165 -6.26 5.61 6.40
C VAL A 165 -6.03 4.47 5.42
N THR A 166 -5.68 3.28 5.91
CA THR A 166 -5.37 2.11 5.08
C THR A 166 -6.54 1.70 4.18
N ARG A 167 -7.79 1.81 4.66
CA ARG A 167 -9.02 1.54 3.86
C ARG A 167 -9.11 2.38 2.58
N HIS A 168 -8.57 3.61 2.58
CA HIS A 168 -8.59 4.47 1.39
C HIS A 168 -7.51 4.06 0.38
N LEU A 169 -6.43 3.43 0.85
CA LEU A 169 -5.28 3.03 0.03
C LEU A 169 -5.54 1.72 -0.73
N VAL A 170 -6.17 0.75 -0.06
CA VAL A 170 -6.41 -0.62 -0.56
C VAL A 170 -7.37 -0.70 -1.76
N LYS A 171 -8.23 0.29 -1.99
CA LYS A 171 -9.21 0.28 -3.10
C LYS A 171 -8.63 0.34 -4.52
N ARG A 172 -7.30 0.45 -4.65
CA ARG A 172 -6.63 0.77 -5.93
C ARG A 172 -5.93 -0.42 -6.59
N CYS A 173 -5.66 -1.50 -5.86
CA CYS A 173 -5.02 -2.72 -6.40
C CYS A 173 -5.18 -3.90 -5.46
N ASP A 174 -4.65 -5.06 -5.87
CA ASP A 174 -4.54 -6.21 -5.00
C ASP A 174 -3.49 -5.96 -3.91
N VAL A 175 -3.89 -6.08 -2.65
CA VAL A 175 -3.02 -5.80 -1.50
C VAL A 175 -2.79 -7.06 -0.67
N TRP A 176 -1.53 -7.31 -0.34
CA TRP A 176 -1.13 -8.17 0.77
C TRP A 176 -0.77 -7.28 1.96
N LEU A 177 -1.56 -7.34 3.03
CA LEU A 177 -1.49 -6.39 4.14
C LEU A 177 -0.86 -7.02 5.39
N ASP A 178 0.26 -6.47 5.85
CA ASP A 178 0.75 -6.67 7.22
C ASP A 178 0.32 -5.48 8.07
N SER A 179 -0.73 -5.67 8.88
CA SER A 179 -1.23 -4.67 9.83
C SER A 179 -0.57 -4.75 11.21
N GLY A 180 0.35 -5.71 11.42
CA GLY A 180 1.01 -5.92 12.69
C GLY A 180 0.16 -6.54 13.79
N GLY A 181 -0.86 -7.32 13.44
CA GLY A 181 -1.68 -8.06 14.41
C GLY A 181 -0.81 -8.95 15.33
N ARG A 182 -1.13 -8.94 16.62
CA ARG A 182 -0.37 -9.65 17.66
C ARG A 182 -1.01 -10.97 18.08
N GLU A 183 -2.29 -11.12 17.78
CA GLU A 183 -3.12 -12.31 18.00
C GLU A 183 -3.85 -12.67 16.69
N PRO A 184 -4.28 -13.92 16.48
CA PRO A 184 -4.92 -14.37 15.25
C PRO A 184 -6.11 -13.50 14.82
N GLU A 185 -6.96 -13.10 15.76
CA GLU A 185 -8.15 -12.29 15.50
C GLU A 185 -7.79 -10.89 14.99
N GLU A 186 -6.73 -10.27 15.53
CA GLU A 186 -6.27 -8.94 15.11
C GLU A 186 -5.71 -8.95 13.68
N VAL A 187 -5.09 -10.06 13.25
CA VAL A 187 -4.66 -10.23 11.86
C VAL A 187 -5.87 -10.34 10.95
N MET A 188 -6.91 -11.07 11.38
CA MET A 188 -8.13 -11.26 10.60
C MET A 188 -8.92 -9.97 10.39
N ASP A 189 -8.83 -9.00 11.31
CA ASP A 189 -9.42 -7.66 11.13
C ASP A 189 -8.95 -6.97 9.84
N GLY A 190 -7.76 -7.31 9.34
CA GLY A 190 -7.24 -6.81 8.07
C GLY A 190 -8.17 -7.08 6.87
N TYR A 191 -8.91 -8.19 6.87
CA TYR A 191 -9.86 -8.50 5.80
C TYR A 191 -11.06 -7.53 5.74
N MET A 192 -11.34 -6.78 6.81
CA MET A 192 -12.37 -5.71 6.79
C MET A 192 -12.01 -4.54 5.87
N LEU A 193 -10.80 -4.55 5.31
CA LEU A 193 -10.28 -3.59 4.35
C LEU A 193 -10.41 -4.04 2.89
N ASP A 194 -11.00 -5.20 2.60
CA ASP A 194 -11.12 -5.73 1.23
C ASP A 194 -9.76 -5.96 0.55
N VAL A 195 -8.80 -6.48 1.33
CA VAL A 195 -7.46 -6.87 0.85
C VAL A 195 -7.49 -8.29 0.29
N GLU A 196 -6.57 -8.61 -0.63
CA GLU A 196 -6.48 -9.95 -1.21
C GLU A 196 -6.02 -10.98 -0.16
N ARG A 197 -4.98 -10.63 0.61
CA ARG A 197 -4.49 -11.46 1.71
C ARG A 197 -4.08 -10.59 2.89
N VAL A 198 -4.38 -11.06 4.09
CA VAL A 198 -3.72 -10.56 5.30
C VAL A 198 -2.43 -11.34 5.52
N VAL A 199 -1.42 -10.64 6.02
CA VAL A 199 -0.08 -11.15 6.23
C VAL A 199 0.16 -11.23 7.72
N ALA A 200 0.63 -12.40 8.17
CA ALA A 200 0.92 -12.67 9.56
C ALA A 200 2.44 -12.79 9.76
N GLY A 201 3.07 -11.76 10.33
CA GLY A 201 4.51 -11.73 10.56
C GLY A 201 4.93 -12.43 11.85
N THR A 202 6.02 -13.20 11.83
CA THR A 202 6.64 -13.72 13.06
C THR A 202 7.12 -12.58 13.96
N LYS A 203 7.48 -11.41 13.41
CA LYS A 203 7.88 -10.23 14.21
C LYS A 203 6.77 -9.71 15.13
N THR A 204 5.50 -9.96 14.81
CA THR A 204 4.35 -9.49 15.61
C THR A 204 3.60 -10.61 16.31
N LEU A 205 3.64 -11.84 15.80
CA LEU A 205 3.10 -13.02 16.51
C LEU A 205 4.12 -13.61 17.48
N ALA A 206 3.66 -14.07 18.64
CA ALA A 206 4.55 -14.56 19.69
C ALA A 206 4.99 -16.02 19.49
N SER A 207 4.16 -16.83 18.81
CA SER A 207 4.40 -18.27 18.70
C SER A 207 3.91 -18.90 17.41
N ILE A 208 4.41 -20.11 17.14
CA ILE A 208 3.97 -20.92 16.01
C ILE A 208 2.50 -21.38 16.14
N ASP A 209 2.00 -21.52 17.37
CA ASP A 209 0.62 -21.93 17.63
C ASP A 209 -0.39 -20.85 17.19
N ALA A 210 0.02 -19.57 17.21
CA ALA A 210 -0.79 -18.48 16.65
C ALA A 210 -1.06 -18.69 15.15
N PHE A 211 -0.11 -19.27 14.40
CA PHE A 211 -0.32 -19.60 12.99
C PHE A 211 -1.29 -20.76 12.80
N ALA A 212 -1.33 -21.74 13.72
CA ALA A 212 -2.34 -22.78 13.70
C ALA A 212 -3.74 -22.21 13.96
N GLY A 213 -3.84 -21.26 14.91
CA GLY A 213 -5.08 -20.50 15.16
C GLY A 213 -5.52 -19.71 13.92
N LEU A 214 -4.60 -19.02 13.26
CA LEU A 214 -4.87 -18.30 12.01
C LEU A 214 -5.37 -19.23 10.91
N TYR A 215 -4.72 -20.36 10.70
CA TYR A 215 -5.13 -21.33 9.68
C TYR A 215 -6.55 -21.86 9.92
N ALA A 216 -6.92 -22.05 11.20
CA ALA A 216 -8.28 -22.45 11.57
C ALA A 216 -9.33 -21.36 11.28
N LEU A 217 -8.96 -20.08 11.31
CA LEU A 217 -9.83 -18.95 10.97
C LEU A 217 -9.91 -18.72 9.46
N SER A 218 -8.78 -18.82 8.75
CA SER A 218 -8.70 -18.68 7.30
C SER A 218 -7.44 -19.32 6.73
N THR A 219 -7.62 -20.13 5.68
CA THR A 219 -6.53 -20.74 4.92
C THR A 219 -5.83 -19.77 3.96
N ASP A 220 -6.42 -18.59 3.74
CA ASP A 220 -5.93 -17.58 2.79
C ASP A 220 -4.94 -16.57 3.42
N VAL A 221 -4.73 -16.67 4.74
CA VAL A 221 -3.70 -15.90 5.45
C VAL A 221 -2.33 -16.26 4.87
N LEU A 222 -1.48 -15.26 4.67
CA LEU A 222 -0.12 -15.42 4.20
C LEU A 222 0.87 -15.29 5.37
N PRO A 223 1.43 -16.40 5.88
CA PRO A 223 2.49 -16.30 6.87
C PRO A 223 3.72 -15.58 6.31
N CYS A 224 4.37 -14.77 7.14
CA CYS A 224 5.62 -14.10 6.81
C CYS A 224 6.65 -14.37 7.92
N ILE A 225 7.72 -15.08 7.57
CA ILE A 225 8.86 -15.31 8.45
C ILE A 225 9.78 -14.10 8.34
N ASP A 226 9.91 -13.36 9.43
CA ASP A 226 10.84 -12.26 9.57
C ASP A 226 12.18 -12.81 10.13
N TRP A 227 13.27 -12.71 9.36
CA TRP A 227 14.54 -13.36 9.69
C TRP A 227 15.71 -12.36 9.80
N ASP A 228 16.41 -12.40 10.94
CA ASP A 228 17.56 -11.56 11.26
C ASP A 228 18.74 -12.44 11.72
N GLY A 229 19.17 -13.37 10.87
CA GLY A 229 20.11 -14.45 11.23
C GLY A 229 19.47 -15.61 12.02
N LYS A 230 18.32 -15.33 12.65
CA LYS A 230 17.37 -16.27 13.24
C LYS A 230 15.96 -15.75 13.02
N VAL A 231 14.95 -16.61 13.11
CA VAL A 231 13.56 -16.18 13.05
C VAL A 231 13.25 -15.25 14.23
N VAL A 232 12.68 -14.09 13.91
CA VAL A 232 12.29 -13.07 14.88
C VAL A 232 10.85 -13.34 15.29
N TRP A 233 10.65 -13.59 16.59
CA TRP A 233 9.35 -13.78 17.23
C TRP A 233 9.03 -12.60 18.15
N ARG A 234 7.76 -12.16 18.20
CA ARG A 234 7.36 -11.12 19.17
C ARG A 234 7.74 -11.55 20.59
N GLY A 235 8.43 -10.66 21.30
CA GLY A 235 8.87 -10.92 22.68
C GLY A 235 10.00 -11.95 22.82
N GLY A 236 10.48 -12.53 21.71
CA GLY A 236 11.66 -13.40 21.64
C GLY A 236 11.51 -14.79 22.27
N ARG A 237 10.29 -15.30 22.49
CA ARG A 237 10.07 -16.39 23.46
C ARG A 237 9.62 -17.74 22.87
N GLU A 238 8.80 -17.83 21.82
CA GLU A 238 8.01 -19.06 21.59
C GLU A 238 7.88 -19.55 20.14
N GLY A 239 8.98 -19.64 19.38
CA GLY A 239 8.94 -20.35 18.10
C GLY A 239 10.30 -20.85 17.60
N PRO A 240 10.32 -21.65 16.52
CA PRO A 240 11.56 -22.13 15.91
C PRO A 240 12.44 -20.95 15.51
N THR A 241 13.71 -20.99 15.92
CA THR A 241 14.70 -19.97 15.54
C THR A 241 15.39 -20.28 14.22
N ASP A 242 15.45 -21.56 13.86
CA ASP A 242 15.95 -22.02 12.57
C ASP A 242 14.94 -21.73 11.45
N LEU A 243 15.44 -21.20 10.34
CA LEU A 243 14.62 -20.77 9.22
C LEU A 243 13.92 -21.95 8.54
N ARG A 244 14.64 -23.05 8.30
CA ARG A 244 14.10 -24.23 7.62
C ARG A 244 13.08 -24.94 8.51
N GLU A 245 13.34 -25.01 9.81
CA GLU A 245 12.37 -25.52 10.78
C GLU A 245 11.08 -24.68 10.77
N ALA A 246 11.17 -23.35 10.84
CA ALA A 246 10.00 -22.49 10.82
C ALA A 246 9.15 -22.67 9.54
N VAL A 247 9.78 -22.72 8.37
CA VAL A 247 9.08 -22.99 7.10
C VAL A 247 8.39 -24.36 7.13
N ASN A 248 9.09 -25.40 7.59
CA ASN A 248 8.53 -26.75 7.68
C ASN A 248 7.35 -26.83 8.66
N ARG A 249 7.38 -26.07 9.76
CA ARG A 249 6.25 -25.99 10.70
C ARG A 249 5.03 -25.35 10.05
N LEU A 250 5.19 -24.21 9.36
CA LEU A 250 4.10 -23.56 8.63
C LEU A 250 3.52 -24.45 7.52
N ARG A 251 4.38 -25.17 6.79
CA ARG A 251 3.95 -26.20 5.83
C ARG A 251 3.16 -27.31 6.52
N SER A 252 3.60 -27.78 7.68
CA SER A 252 2.93 -28.85 8.44
C SER A 252 1.58 -28.42 8.99
N ILE A 253 1.37 -27.13 9.25
CA ILE A 253 0.06 -26.56 9.59
C ILE A 253 -0.89 -26.59 8.39
N GLY A 254 -0.36 -26.52 7.17
CA GLY A 254 -1.13 -26.64 5.93
C GLY A 254 -1.16 -25.38 5.07
N PHE A 255 -0.37 -24.36 5.41
CA PHE A 255 -0.25 -23.17 4.56
C PHE A 255 0.36 -23.56 3.20
N PRO A 256 -0.22 -23.09 2.07
CA PRO A 256 0.29 -23.41 0.73
C PRO A 256 1.46 -22.50 0.30
N SER A 257 1.59 -21.34 0.94
CA SER A 257 2.57 -20.31 0.60
C SER A 257 3.05 -19.55 1.82
N VAL A 258 4.30 -19.10 1.82
CA VAL A 258 4.93 -18.35 2.91
C VAL A 258 5.84 -17.26 2.36
N CYS A 259 5.83 -16.09 2.98
CA CYS A 259 6.85 -15.07 2.77
C CYS A 259 8.05 -15.30 3.69
N VAL A 260 9.27 -15.04 3.22
CA VAL A 260 10.48 -14.97 4.03
C VAL A 260 11.18 -13.67 3.74
N VAL A 261 11.38 -12.83 4.76
CA VAL A 261 12.05 -11.52 4.62
C VAL A 261 13.37 -11.53 5.40
N ASP A 262 14.48 -11.37 4.69
CA ASP A 262 15.78 -11.10 5.33
C ASP A 262 15.83 -9.66 5.81
N LEU A 263 15.51 -9.48 7.09
CA LEU A 263 15.46 -8.18 7.75
C LEU A 263 16.80 -7.45 7.70
N ARG A 264 17.93 -8.19 7.72
CA ARG A 264 19.29 -7.62 7.65
C ARG A 264 19.57 -6.91 6.34
N ARG A 265 18.85 -7.28 5.28
CA ARG A 265 19.03 -6.77 3.92
C ARG A 265 17.90 -5.85 3.48
N LEU A 266 16.77 -5.83 4.19
CA LEU A 266 15.64 -4.95 3.89
C LEU A 266 16.08 -3.48 3.80
N GLY A 267 15.79 -2.82 2.68
CA GLY A 267 16.14 -1.43 2.43
C GLY A 267 17.63 -1.18 2.17
N THR A 268 18.42 -2.23 1.89
CA THR A 268 19.83 -2.12 1.52
C THR A 268 20.07 -2.24 0.02
N GLU A 269 19.11 -2.79 -0.73
CA GLU A 269 19.22 -3.01 -2.18
C GLU A 269 20.41 -3.89 -2.59
N LEU A 270 21.00 -4.65 -1.65
CA LEU A 270 22.16 -5.51 -1.90
C LEU A 270 21.82 -6.84 -2.59
N GLY A 271 20.55 -7.05 -2.96
CA GLY A 271 20.03 -8.31 -3.44
C GLY A 271 19.86 -9.35 -2.33
N PRO A 272 19.24 -10.50 -2.66
CA PRO A 272 19.01 -11.58 -1.70
C PRO A 272 20.31 -12.21 -1.19
N ASP A 273 20.31 -12.72 0.04
CA ASP A 273 21.43 -13.50 0.59
C ASP A 273 21.51 -14.88 -0.09
N PRO A 274 22.61 -15.23 -0.79
CA PRO A 274 22.73 -16.53 -1.44
C PRO A 274 22.59 -17.71 -0.48
N LEU A 275 23.10 -17.61 0.75
CA LEU A 275 23.01 -18.69 1.73
C LEU A 275 21.58 -18.89 2.25
N LEU A 276 20.81 -17.80 2.34
CA LEU A 276 19.38 -17.89 2.64
C LEU A 276 18.62 -18.57 1.50
N LEU A 277 18.93 -18.22 0.25
CA LEU A 277 18.29 -18.87 -0.90
C LEU A 277 18.60 -20.37 -0.95
N GLU A 278 19.85 -20.78 -0.75
CA GLU A 278 20.24 -22.20 -0.65
C GLU A 278 19.50 -22.93 0.48
N THR A 279 19.28 -22.25 1.61
CA THR A 279 18.52 -22.79 2.75
C THR A 279 17.03 -23.00 2.43
N LEU A 280 16.47 -22.23 1.50
CA LEU A 280 15.05 -22.28 1.17
C LEU A 280 14.75 -23.07 -0.11
N GLN A 281 15.74 -23.24 -0.98
CA GLN A 281 15.58 -23.90 -2.27
C GLN A 281 15.14 -25.37 -2.10
N GLY A 282 14.25 -25.81 -2.99
CA GLY A 282 13.74 -27.19 -3.02
C GLY A 282 12.74 -27.54 -1.92
N LEU A 283 12.32 -26.55 -1.11
CA LEU A 283 11.20 -26.74 -0.19
C LEU A 283 9.89 -26.84 -0.98
N ASP A 284 9.05 -27.81 -0.61
CA ASP A 284 7.74 -28.06 -1.21
C ASP A 284 6.70 -27.10 -0.63
N LEU A 285 6.86 -25.81 -0.97
CA LEU A 285 6.03 -24.70 -0.54
C LEU A 285 6.20 -23.51 -1.49
N GLU A 286 5.16 -22.73 -1.75
CA GLU A 286 5.31 -21.49 -2.52
C GLU A 286 5.98 -20.41 -1.66
N LEU A 287 7.22 -20.08 -1.99
CA LEU A 287 8.01 -19.12 -1.22
C LEU A 287 8.12 -17.77 -1.94
N TYR A 288 7.76 -16.71 -1.21
CA TYR A 288 7.99 -15.33 -1.61
C TYR A 288 9.15 -14.75 -0.81
N ILE A 289 10.20 -14.28 -1.49
CA ILE A 289 11.43 -13.85 -0.82
C ILE A 289 11.49 -12.33 -0.77
N GLY A 290 11.84 -11.75 0.37
CA GLY A 290 12.06 -10.31 0.54
C GLY A 290 13.37 -9.99 1.26
N GLY A 291 13.74 -8.71 1.25
CA GLY A 291 14.96 -8.20 1.90
C GLY A 291 16.08 -7.89 0.92
N GLY A 292 16.20 -6.61 0.52
CA GLY A 292 17.29 -6.14 -0.32
C GLY A 292 17.06 -6.35 -1.82
N LEU A 293 15.92 -6.92 -2.21
CA LEU A 293 15.63 -7.31 -3.59
C LEU A 293 15.38 -6.08 -4.47
N GLN A 294 15.94 -6.14 -5.66
CA GLN A 294 15.58 -5.28 -6.78
C GLN A 294 14.75 -6.07 -7.81
N GLU A 295 14.10 -5.37 -8.74
CA GLU A 295 13.27 -5.98 -9.78
C GLU A 295 14.07 -7.00 -10.62
N SER A 296 15.35 -6.72 -10.87
CA SER A 296 16.22 -7.61 -11.64
C SER A 296 16.57 -8.93 -10.92
N ASP A 297 16.48 -8.96 -9.59
CA ASP A 297 16.75 -10.16 -8.80
C ASP A 297 15.60 -11.17 -8.88
N VAL A 298 14.37 -10.68 -9.06
CA VAL A 298 13.15 -11.52 -9.06
C VAL A 298 13.17 -12.55 -10.20
N ILE A 299 13.74 -12.19 -11.36
CA ILE A 299 13.88 -13.13 -12.48
C ILE A 299 14.72 -14.36 -12.07
N ARG A 300 15.83 -14.14 -11.36
CA ARG A 300 16.72 -15.22 -10.89
C ARG A 300 16.08 -16.06 -9.79
N LEU A 301 15.28 -15.45 -8.91
CA LEU A 301 14.49 -16.20 -7.93
C LEU A 301 13.55 -17.19 -8.62
N GLY A 302 12.97 -16.79 -9.74
CA GLY A 302 12.15 -17.66 -10.55
C GLY A 302 12.86 -18.91 -11.08
N GLU A 303 14.08 -18.74 -11.57
CA GLU A 303 14.93 -19.84 -12.03
C GLU A 303 15.28 -20.81 -10.87
N GLY A 304 15.34 -20.30 -9.64
CA GLY A 304 15.53 -21.07 -8.41
C GLY A 304 14.27 -21.76 -7.88
N GLY A 305 13.11 -21.58 -8.52
CA GLY A 305 11.84 -22.21 -8.12
C GLY A 305 11.03 -21.44 -7.07
N PHE A 306 11.41 -20.20 -6.77
CA PHE A 306 10.63 -19.34 -5.86
C PHE A 306 9.38 -18.78 -6.57
N ALA A 307 8.31 -18.55 -5.81
CA ALA A 307 7.02 -18.07 -6.34
C ALA A 307 7.04 -16.57 -6.68
N GLY A 308 7.92 -15.80 -6.03
CA GLY A 308 8.06 -14.37 -6.29
C GLY A 308 9.06 -13.67 -5.37
N GLY A 309 9.27 -12.40 -5.63
CA GLY A 309 10.09 -11.49 -4.85
C GLY A 309 9.31 -10.30 -4.32
N LEU A 310 9.52 -9.99 -3.04
CA LEU A 310 9.09 -8.77 -2.36
C LEU A 310 10.20 -7.72 -2.55
N VAL A 311 10.00 -6.82 -3.52
CA VAL A 311 10.99 -5.83 -3.95
C VAL A 311 11.05 -4.67 -2.96
N ASP A 312 12.26 -4.23 -2.62
CA ASP A 312 12.48 -3.14 -1.66
C ASP A 312 11.72 -1.86 -2.07
N PRO A 313 11.28 -1.04 -1.10
CA PRO A 313 10.39 0.08 -1.36
C PRO A 313 11.02 1.23 -2.16
N TYR A 314 12.35 1.29 -2.29
CA TYR A 314 13.00 2.44 -2.93
C TYR A 314 14.11 2.00 -3.88
N THR A 315 13.91 0.94 -4.66
CA THR A 315 14.85 0.48 -5.70
C THR A 315 15.31 1.62 -6.62
N PRO A 316 16.44 1.47 -7.34
CA PRO A 316 16.83 2.43 -8.37
C PRO A 316 15.72 2.72 -9.40
N VAL A 317 14.92 1.71 -9.76
CA VAL A 317 13.79 1.84 -10.69
C VAL A 317 12.69 2.71 -10.08
N ILE A 318 12.25 2.41 -8.86
CA ILE A 318 11.19 3.17 -8.19
C ILE A 318 11.63 4.61 -7.94
N ARG A 319 12.89 4.84 -7.54
CA ARG A 319 13.44 6.20 -7.37
C ARG A 319 13.48 7.00 -8.66
N ASP A 320 13.85 6.37 -9.77
CA ASP A 320 13.83 7.02 -11.08
C ASP A 320 12.41 7.43 -11.50
N LEU A 321 11.43 6.55 -11.23
CA LEU A 321 10.01 6.85 -11.51
C LEU A 321 9.49 7.98 -10.63
N LEU A 322 9.81 7.98 -9.34
CA LEU A 322 9.48 9.05 -8.41
C LEU A 322 10.11 10.40 -8.80
N ALA A 323 11.37 10.40 -9.25
CA ALA A 323 12.05 11.61 -9.68
C ALA A 323 11.45 12.22 -10.96
N LYS A 324 10.90 11.37 -11.83
CA LYS A 324 10.25 11.75 -13.10
C LYS A 324 8.77 12.03 -12.97
N ALA A 325 8.16 11.74 -11.80
CA ALA A 325 6.78 12.05 -11.55
C ALA A 325 6.58 13.58 -11.61
N PRO A 326 5.52 14.06 -12.29
CA PRO A 326 5.21 15.48 -12.28
C PRO A 326 4.93 15.90 -10.84
N LYS A 327 5.81 16.72 -10.26
CA LYS A 327 5.59 17.30 -8.94
C LYS A 327 4.29 18.09 -9.01
N ALA A 328 3.32 17.77 -8.14
CA ALA A 328 2.17 18.64 -7.94
C ALA A 328 2.69 20.06 -7.68
N PRO A 329 2.07 21.11 -8.23
CA PRO A 329 2.53 22.47 -7.99
C PRO A 329 2.56 22.71 -6.47
N THR A 330 3.75 22.91 -5.95
CA THR A 330 3.96 23.40 -4.59
C THR A 330 3.21 24.72 -4.49
N THR A 331 2.13 24.77 -3.72
CA THR A 331 1.52 26.03 -3.28
C THR A 331 2.44 26.66 -2.23
N THR A 332 3.57 27.17 -2.69
CA THR A 332 4.34 28.26 -2.10
C THR A 332 4.14 29.39 -3.10
N GLU A 333 3.51 30.53 -2.84
CA GLU A 333 3.43 31.31 -1.63
C GLU A 333 2.01 31.90 -1.54
N ALA A 334 1.34 31.77 -0.39
CA ALA A 334 0.40 32.81 -0.01
C ALA A 334 1.26 34.02 0.37
N SER A 335 1.48 34.93 -0.57
CA SER A 335 1.97 36.27 -0.23
C SER A 335 1.03 36.81 0.85
N ALA A 336 1.58 37.05 2.05
CA ALA A 336 0.86 37.76 3.08
C ALA A 336 0.33 39.08 2.46
N PRO A 337 -0.95 39.44 2.66
CA PRO A 337 -1.42 40.73 2.20
C PRO A 337 -0.56 41.81 2.87
N THR A 338 0.05 42.66 2.04
CA THR A 338 0.81 43.83 2.48
C THR A 338 0.00 44.61 3.52
N PRO A 339 0.56 44.94 4.70
CA PRO A 339 -0.15 45.72 5.68
C PRO A 339 -0.57 47.05 5.06
N ALA A 340 -1.86 47.35 5.07
CA ALA A 340 -2.36 48.66 4.66
C ALA A 340 -1.67 49.74 5.52
N PRO A 341 -1.16 50.83 4.91
CA PRO A 341 -0.53 51.90 5.67
C PRO A 341 -1.55 52.51 6.64
N ARG A 342 -1.22 52.48 7.94
CA ARG A 342 -1.96 53.20 8.98
C ARG A 342 -1.93 54.69 8.66
N THR A 343 -3.09 55.25 8.37
CA THR A 343 -3.31 56.70 8.37
C THR A 343 -3.13 57.23 9.79
N THR A 344 -2.12 58.06 9.98
CA THR A 344 -1.92 58.89 11.18
C THR A 344 -3.14 59.80 11.37
N PRO A 345 -3.77 59.84 12.55
CA PRO A 345 -4.77 60.86 12.85
C PRO A 345 -4.09 62.22 12.99
N ALA A 346 -4.65 63.24 12.32
CA ALA A 346 -4.23 64.62 12.46
C ALA A 346 -4.53 65.16 13.88
N PRO A 347 -3.75 66.13 14.40
CA PRO A 347 -3.95 66.67 15.74
C PRO A 347 -5.17 67.59 15.78
N GLY A 348 -6.26 67.10 16.40
CA GLY A 348 -7.46 67.86 16.71
C GLY A 348 -7.32 68.57 18.05
N SER A 349 -7.38 69.90 18.00
CA SER A 349 -7.41 70.90 19.06
C SER A 349 -8.13 70.53 20.37
N VAL A 350 -7.47 70.84 21.48
CA VAL A 350 -8.02 70.91 22.85
C VAL A 350 -9.06 72.03 22.96
N PRO A 351 -10.16 71.81 23.70
CA PRO A 351 -10.75 72.88 24.50
C PRO A 351 -10.82 72.51 25.99
N SER A 352 -10.12 73.33 26.78
CA SER A 352 -10.51 73.96 28.04
C SER A 352 -11.37 73.18 29.04
N SER A 353 -10.72 72.92 30.18
CA SER A 353 -11.23 72.85 31.56
C SER A 353 -12.55 73.57 31.87
N GLY A 354 -13.36 72.98 32.74
CA GLY A 354 -14.36 73.72 33.52
C GLY A 354 -15.26 72.85 34.38
N GLY A 355 -15.13 72.98 35.71
CA GLY A 355 -16.30 73.05 36.58
C GLY A 355 -16.72 71.80 37.36
N VAL A 356 -16.22 71.73 38.58
CA VAL A 356 -16.84 71.06 39.73
C VAL A 356 -18.28 71.54 39.91
N HIS A 357 -19.23 70.65 40.19
CA HIS A 357 -20.29 70.94 41.15
C HIS A 357 -20.82 69.68 41.85
N VAL A 358 -21.00 69.84 43.15
CA VAL A 358 -21.41 68.87 44.17
C VAL A 358 -22.84 69.19 44.59
N ARG A 359 -23.68 68.14 44.73
CA ARG A 359 -24.88 67.99 45.61
C ARG A 359 -26.17 68.77 45.30
N PRO A 360 -27.35 68.40 45.88
CA PRO A 360 -27.63 67.51 47.04
C PRO A 360 -27.81 66.03 46.74
#